data_AF-A0A1M3M359-F1
#
_entry.id   AF-A0A1M3M359-F1
#
_cell.length_a   1.000
_cell.length_b   1.000
_cell.length_c   1.000
_cell.angle_alpha   90.00
_cell.angle_beta   90.00
_cell.angle_gamma   90.00
#
_symmetry.space_group_name_H-M   'P 1'
#
loop_
_entity.id
_entity.type
_entity.pdbx_description
1 polymer ?
#
loop_
_entity_poly.entity_id
_entity_poly.type
_entity_poly.pdbx_seq_one_letter_code
_entity_poly.pdbx_strand_id
1 'polypeptide(L)'
;MKDSQGSEAAQPASAHGPGRAPAGIPLTFRLGEREYAALVRIARHRDTTAAGLVEQLVLHALSKTDVPPPAESHPARKHTTYEEATAGFRQDATLHAAPEPEPEPSA
;
A
#
# COMPACT_ATOMS: atom_id res chain seq x y z
N MET A 1 -7.85 -40.63 14.22
CA MET A 1 -8.43 -39.53 15.03
C MET A 1 -7.54 -38.31 14.86
N LYS A 2 -8.14 -37.12 14.87
CA LYS A 2 -7.66 -35.89 14.25
C LYS A 2 -7.67 -34.81 15.33
N ASP A 3 -6.50 -34.36 15.78
CA ASP A 3 -6.33 -33.21 16.69
C ASP A 3 -5.00 -32.55 16.21
N SER A 4 -4.94 -31.43 15.47
CA SER A 4 -5.52 -30.09 15.59
C SER A 4 -5.28 -29.47 16.96
N GLN A 5 -4.12 -28.83 17.18
CA GLN A 5 -3.86 -27.57 17.92
C GLN A 5 -2.37 -27.24 17.72
N GLY A 6 -1.89 -26.05 17.38
CA GLY A 6 -2.48 -24.75 17.12
C GLY A 6 -1.26 -23.85 16.91
N SER A 7 -1.02 -23.41 15.69
CA SER A 7 0.02 -22.40 15.43
C SER A 7 -0.43 -21.13 16.10
N GLU A 8 0.13 -20.84 17.28
CA GLU A 8 -0.04 -19.56 17.96
C GLU A 8 0.56 -18.49 17.05
N ALA A 9 -0.29 -17.91 16.22
CA ALA A 9 0.02 -16.73 15.45
C ALA A 9 0.26 -15.62 16.46
N ALA A 10 1.54 -15.36 16.75
CA ALA A 10 1.97 -14.18 17.47
C ALA A 10 1.30 -12.97 16.81
N GLN A 11 0.35 -12.36 17.53
CA GLN A 11 -0.35 -11.17 17.07
C GLN A 11 0.72 -10.11 16.73
N PRO A 12 0.70 -9.50 15.55
CA PRO A 12 1.60 -8.39 15.27
C PRO A 12 1.25 -7.28 16.25
N ALA A 13 2.18 -6.97 17.16
CA ALA A 13 2.10 -5.80 18.02
C ALA A 13 1.75 -4.59 17.15
N SER A 14 0.69 -3.89 17.54
CA SER A 14 0.09 -2.76 16.85
C SER A 14 1.13 -1.86 16.18
N ALA A 15 1.15 -1.87 14.85
CA ALA A 15 2.15 -1.20 14.01
C ALA A 15 2.08 0.33 14.00
N HIS A 16 1.40 0.98 14.96
CA HIS A 16 1.11 2.41 14.90
C HIS A 16 1.13 3.05 16.29
N GLY A 17 2.32 3.51 16.72
CA GLY A 17 2.45 4.54 17.75
C GLY A 17 2.44 5.94 17.10
N PRO A 18 1.88 6.98 17.76
CA PRO A 18 1.81 8.32 17.18
C PRO A 18 3.23 8.89 17.00
N GLY A 19 3.60 9.23 15.76
CA GLY A 19 4.88 9.87 15.42
C GLY A 19 5.83 9.08 14.51
N ARG A 20 5.46 7.89 14.03
CA ARG A 20 6.32 7.13 13.11
C ARG A 20 5.97 7.43 11.65
N ALA A 21 6.95 7.97 10.91
CA ALA A 21 6.94 8.11 9.45
C ALA A 21 6.45 6.81 8.79
N PRO A 22 5.81 6.86 7.59
CA PRO A 22 5.15 5.71 6.98
C PRO A 22 6.12 4.53 6.93
N ALA A 23 5.96 3.60 7.86
CA ALA A 23 6.85 2.46 7.96
C ALA A 23 6.50 1.56 6.79
N GLY A 24 7.47 1.36 5.89
CA GLY A 24 7.35 0.37 4.83
C GLY A 24 7.02 -1.02 5.39
N ILE A 25 6.81 -1.98 4.49
CA ILE A 25 6.48 -3.36 4.85
C ILE A 25 7.55 -3.90 5.82
N PRO A 26 7.16 -4.38 7.02
CA PRO A 26 8.12 -4.90 7.98
C PRO A 26 8.83 -6.13 7.42
N LEU A 27 10.15 -6.15 7.50
CA LEU A 27 10.98 -7.27 7.04
C LEU A 27 11.44 -8.11 8.23
N THR A 28 11.26 -9.43 8.11
CA THR A 28 11.73 -10.40 9.10
C THR A 28 12.89 -11.18 8.52
N PHE A 29 14.04 -11.13 9.19
CA PHE A 29 15.25 -11.84 8.80
C PHE A 29 15.62 -12.88 9.83
N ARG A 30 16.09 -14.05 9.38
CA ARG A 30 16.70 -15.06 10.24
C ARG A 30 18.21 -14.93 10.13
N LEU A 31 18.86 -14.63 11.25
CA LEU A 31 20.31 -14.53 11.37
C LEU A 31 20.79 -15.57 12.39
N GLY A 32 21.98 -16.10 12.18
CA GLY A 32 22.67 -16.84 13.23
C GLY A 32 23.09 -15.91 14.38
N GLU A 33 23.44 -16.51 15.51
CA GLU A 33 23.77 -15.77 16.73
C GLU A 33 25.00 -14.86 16.54
N ARG A 34 26.04 -15.36 15.85
CA ARG A 34 27.27 -14.61 15.59
C ARG A 34 27.02 -13.42 14.68
N GLU A 35 26.21 -13.62 13.64
CA GLU A 35 25.84 -12.61 12.66
C GLU A 35 25.00 -11.51 13.32
N TYR A 36 24.02 -11.90 14.15
CA TYR A 36 23.21 -10.95 14.90
C TYR A 36 24.06 -10.14 15.89
N ALA A 37 24.96 -10.79 16.64
CA ALA A 37 25.86 -10.10 17.56
C ALA A 37 26.78 -9.10 16.84
N ALA A 38 27.33 -9.49 15.68
CA ALA A 38 28.14 -8.61 14.86
C ALA A 38 27.35 -7.40 14.35
N LEU A 39 26.12 -7.62 13.87
CA LEU A 39 25.21 -6.57 13.42
C LEU A 39 24.95 -5.54 14.53
N VAL A 40 24.58 -6.01 15.73
CA VAL A 40 24.30 -5.13 16.88
C VAL A 40 25.55 -4.35 17.28
N ARG A 41 26.73 -4.98 17.28
CA ARG A 41 28.00 -4.33 17.61
C ARG A 41 28.34 -3.21 16.61
N ILE A 42 28.18 -3.46 15.31
CA ILE A 42 28.45 -2.46 14.27
C ILE A 42 27.44 -1.32 14.34
N ALA A 43 26.16 -1.63 14.56
CA ALA A 43 25.12 -0.62 14.69
C ALA A 43 25.41 0.34 15.86
N ARG A 44 25.81 -0.21 17.02
CA ARG A 44 26.22 0.60 18.17
C ARG A 44 27.43 1.48 17.89
N HIS A 45 28.46 0.96 17.22
CA HIS A 45 29.63 1.76 16.83
C HIS A 45 29.28 2.91 15.86
N ARG A 46 28.15 2.82 15.16
CA ARG A 46 27.68 3.83 14.20
C ARG A 46 26.51 4.66 14.74
N ASP A 47 26.28 4.64 16.05
CA ASP A 47 25.19 5.35 16.71
C ASP A 47 23.81 5.14 16.04
N THR A 48 23.55 3.90 15.60
CA THR A 48 22.30 3.51 14.93
C THR A 48 21.71 2.23 15.51
N THR A 49 20.53 1.85 15.03
CA THR A 49 19.86 0.60 15.40
C THR A 49 20.20 -0.52 14.41
N ALA A 50 20.07 -1.77 14.84
CA ALA A 50 20.26 -2.92 13.95
C ALA A 50 19.31 -2.85 12.73
N ALA A 51 18.06 -2.42 12.94
CA ALA A 51 17.08 -2.22 11.86
C ALA A 51 17.53 -1.13 10.88
N GLY A 52 17.98 0.04 11.38
CA GLY A 52 18.47 1.12 10.53
C GLY A 52 19.73 0.75 9.76
N LEU A 53 20.62 -0.04 10.36
CA LEU A 53 21.80 -0.56 9.66
C LEU A 53 21.41 -1.54 8.54
N VAL A 54 20.46 -2.45 8.80
CA VAL A 54 19.95 -3.38 7.77
C VAL A 54 19.27 -2.60 6.64
N GLU A 55 18.48 -1.59 6.96
CA GLU A 55 17.83 -0.74 5.95
C GLU A 55 18.87 -0.08 5.04
N GLN A 56 19.92 0.53 5.60
CA GLN A 56 21.00 1.13 4.82
C GLN A 56 21.72 0.09 3.94
N LEU A 57 21.98 -1.11 4.46
CA LEU A 57 22.61 -2.18 3.70
C LEU A 57 21.73 -2.66 2.53
N VAL A 58 20.43 -2.83 2.76
CA VAL A 58 19.46 -3.24 1.74
C VAL A 58 19.33 -2.17 0.66
N LEU A 59 19.14 -0.91 1.05
CA LEU A 59 19.07 0.21 0.09
C LEU A 59 20.35 0.33 -0.73
N HIS A 60 21.51 0.16 -0.09
CA HIS A 60 22.79 0.17 -0.78
C HIS A 60 22.93 -0.99 -1.77
N ALA A 61 22.53 -2.20 -1.38
CA ALA A 61 22.55 -3.35 -2.27
C ALA A 61 21.63 -3.13 -3.47
N LEU A 62 20.38 -2.70 -3.24
CA LEU A 62 19.40 -2.41 -4.30
C LEU A 62 19.87 -1.30 -5.25
N SER A 63 20.60 -0.30 -4.76
CA SER A 63 21.17 0.75 -5.62
C SER A 63 22.24 0.26 -6.59
N LYS A 64 22.81 -0.93 -6.33
CA LYS A 64 23.87 -1.55 -7.12
C LYS A 64 23.39 -2.75 -7.92
N THR A 65 22.23 -3.32 -7.56
CA THR A 65 21.64 -4.43 -8.28
C THR A 65 21.20 -3.96 -9.66
N ASP A 66 21.63 -4.67 -10.70
CA ASP A 66 21.13 -4.44 -12.04
C ASP A 66 19.63 -4.78 -12.08
N VAL A 67 18.80 -3.79 -12.40
CA VAL A 67 17.35 -3.95 -12.44
C VAL A 67 17.00 -4.37 -13.87
N PRO A 68 16.42 -5.57 -14.09
CA PRO A 68 15.99 -5.95 -15.42
C PRO A 68 14.99 -4.90 -15.92
N PRO A 69 14.97 -4.61 -17.24
CA PRO A 69 14.01 -3.67 -17.79
C PRO A 69 12.59 -4.07 -17.37
N PRO A 70 11.70 -3.11 -17.08
CA PRO A 70 10.32 -3.42 -16.74
C PRO A 70 9.77 -4.38 -17.79
N ALA A 71 9.25 -5.52 -17.34
CA ALA A 71 8.62 -6.46 -18.24
C ALA A 71 7.55 -5.72 -19.04
N GLU A 72 7.51 -5.91 -20.35
CA GLU A 72 6.47 -5.32 -21.19
C GLU A 72 5.11 -5.81 -20.69
N SER A 73 4.43 -4.96 -19.92
CA SER A 73 3.11 -5.26 -19.40
C SER A 73 2.14 -5.15 -20.57
N HIS A 74 1.84 -6.28 -21.19
CA HIS A 74 0.72 -6.37 -22.11
C HIS A 74 -0.54 -6.39 -21.24
N PRO A 75 -1.42 -5.36 -21.32
CA PRO A 75 -2.65 -5.36 -20.54
C PRO A 75 -3.41 -6.65 -20.83
N ALA A 76 -3.68 -7.46 -19.81
CA ALA A 76 -4.40 -8.72 -19.97
C ALA A 76 -5.83 -8.50 -20.51
N ARG A 77 -6.34 -7.27 -20.40
CA ARG A 77 -7.61 -6.82 -20.98
C ARG A 77 -7.38 -5.53 -21.73
N LYS A 78 -8.04 -5.41 -22.88
CA LYS A 78 -8.12 -4.15 -23.61
C LYS A 78 -8.70 -3.09 -22.67
N HIS A 79 -8.05 -1.93 -22.59
CA HIS A 79 -8.64 -0.78 -21.93
C HIS A 79 -9.91 -0.40 -22.70
N THR A 80 -11.02 -0.21 -21.99
CA THR A 80 -12.25 0.34 -22.58
C THR A 80 -12.01 1.80 -22.92
N THR A 81 -12.41 2.22 -24.11
CA THR A 81 -12.30 3.64 -24.49
C THR A 81 -13.33 4.47 -23.72
N TYR A 82 -13.12 5.78 -23.66
CA TYR A 82 -14.10 6.69 -23.06
C TYR A 82 -15.47 6.59 -23.76
N GLU A 83 -15.47 6.47 -25.09
CA GLU A 83 -16.69 6.29 -25.89
C GLU A 83 -17.41 4.99 -25.53
N GLU A 84 -16.69 3.88 -25.39
CA GLU A 84 -17.26 2.59 -24.94
C GLU A 84 -17.83 2.69 -23.51
N ALA A 85 -17.14 3.39 -22.62
CA ALA A 85 -17.58 3.59 -21.24
C ALA A 85 -18.84 4.46 -21.13
N THR A 86 -19.07 5.34 -22.11
CA THR A 86 -20.18 6.32 -22.12
C THR A 86 -21.33 5.95 -23.04
N ALA A 87 -21.23 4.85 -23.81
CA ALA A 87 -22.22 4.42 -24.80
C ALA A 87 -23.63 4.14 -24.24
N GLY A 88 -23.77 3.99 -22.91
CA GLY A 88 -25.05 3.82 -22.22
C GLY A 88 -25.44 4.99 -21.30
N PHE A 89 -24.65 6.06 -21.24
CA PHE A 89 -24.93 7.18 -20.36
C PHE A 89 -26.16 7.95 -20.87
N ARG A 90 -27.24 7.95 -20.08
CA ARG A 90 -28.36 8.87 -20.24
C ARG A 90 -28.32 9.86 -19.10
N GLN A 91 -28.23 11.14 -19.44
CA GLN A 91 -28.44 12.21 -18.48
C GLN A 91 -29.89 12.15 -18.01
N ASP A 92 -30.11 12.04 -16.70
CA ASP A 92 -31.47 12.13 -16.15
C ASP A 92 -32.07 13.48 -16.56
N ALA A 93 -33.18 13.42 -17.30
CA ALA A 93 -33.87 14.61 -17.78
C ALA A 93 -34.41 15.39 -16.57
N THR A 94 -33.70 16.46 -16.22
CA THR A 94 -34.25 17.65 -15.57
C THR A 94 -35.34 17.36 -14.51
N LEU A 95 -34.96 16.78 -13.37
CA LEU A 95 -35.72 16.94 -12.13
C LEU A 95 -35.56 18.39 -11.68
N HIS A 96 -36.29 19.31 -12.31
CA HIS A 96 -36.76 20.60 -11.79
C HIS A 96 -37.44 21.38 -12.94
N ALA A 97 -38.55 20.84 -13.46
CA ALA A 97 -39.59 21.71 -13.95
C ALA A 97 -40.21 22.37 -12.70
N ALA A 98 -39.80 23.60 -12.39
CA ALA A 98 -40.50 24.41 -11.40
C ALA A 98 -41.96 24.58 -11.88
N PRO A 99 -42.97 24.39 -11.01
CA PRO A 99 -44.37 24.54 -11.41
C PRO A 99 -44.66 25.98 -11.87
N GLU A 100 -45.45 26.09 -12.94
CA GLU A 100 -45.95 27.34 -13.52
C GLU A 100 -46.53 28.28 -12.46
N PRO A 101 -46.28 29.61 -12.54
CA PRO A 101 -46.91 30.56 -11.64
C PRO A 101 -48.42 30.68 -11.94
N GLU A 102 -49.25 30.50 -10.93
CA GLU A 102 -50.71 30.66 -11.00
C GLU A 102 -51.09 32.10 -11.41
N PRO A 103 -52.16 32.30 -12.21
CA PRO A 103 -52.63 33.63 -12.57
C PRO A 103 -53.30 34.33 -11.37
N GLU A 104 -52.82 35.54 -11.04
CA GLU A 104 -53.43 36.40 -10.03
C GLU A 104 -54.88 36.80 -10.43
N PRO A 105 -55.85 36.78 -9.50
CA PRO A 105 -57.17 37.33 -9.75
C PRO A 105 -57.11 38.86 -9.81
N SER A 106 -57.59 39.43 -10.92
CA SER A 106 -57.74 40.87 -11.14
C SER A 106 -58.82 41.46 -10.21
N ALA A 107 -58.55 42.71 -9.78
CA ALA A 107 -59.25 43.53 -8.77
C ALA A 107 -60.78 43.64 -8.87
#